data_AF-A0A923BJJ0-F1
#
_entry.id   AF-A0A923BJJ0-F1
#
_cell.length_a   1.000
_cell.length_b   1.000
_cell.length_c   1.000
_cell.angle_alpha   90.00
_cell.angle_beta   90.00
_cell.angle_gamma   90.00
#
_symmetry.space_group_name_H-M   'P 1'
#
loop_
_entity.id
_entity.type
_entity.pdbx_description
1 polymer ?
#
loop_
_entity_poly.entity_id
_entity_poly.type
_entity_poly.pdbx_seq_one_letter_code
_entity_poly.pdbx_strand_id
1 'polypeptide(L)'
;MESHGFARACQALGVPWAVIRGVSDGPAQDLPRCMGGWFTADGRLRALRVARDLALRPWLIPGLMALNARTRAAMGAACQRLLTLLGPASAPASAPAEVPAGAPAPARAGR
;
A
#
# COMPACT_ATOMS: atom_id res chain seq x y z
N MET A 1 -8.19 2.92 -1.77
CA MET A 1 -8.69 3.35 -3.09
C MET A 1 -7.66 3.12 -4.20
N GLU A 2 -6.35 3.25 -3.91
CA GLU A 2 -5.28 3.08 -4.91
C GLU A 2 -5.25 1.72 -5.61
N SER A 3 -5.43 0.63 -4.87
CA SER A 3 -5.42 -0.73 -5.44
C SER A 3 -6.57 -1.00 -6.41
N HIS A 4 -7.66 -0.23 -6.35
CA HIS A 4 -8.80 -0.38 -7.25
C HIS A 4 -8.46 0.07 -8.67
N GLY A 5 -7.72 1.18 -8.82
CA GLY A 5 -7.27 1.64 -10.14
C GLY A 5 -6.33 0.64 -10.81
N PHE A 6 -5.38 0.10 -10.04
CA PHE A 6 -4.49 -0.98 -10.49
C PHE A 6 -5.27 -2.21 -10.94
N ALA A 7 -6.18 -2.71 -10.10
CA ALA A 7 -7.01 -3.88 -10.41
C ALA A 7 -7.81 -3.69 -11.72
N ARG A 8 -8.44 -2.52 -11.89
CA ARG A 8 -9.18 -2.19 -13.12
C ARG A 8 -8.29 -2.19 -14.36
N ALA A 9 -7.08 -1.65 -14.26
CA ALA A 9 -6.13 -1.64 -15.38
C ALA A 9 -5.69 -3.07 -15.76
N CYS A 10 -5.35 -3.92 -14.79
CA CYS A 10 -4.98 -5.30 -15.06
C CYS A 10 -6.15 -6.11 -15.65
N GLN A 11 -7.37 -5.90 -15.15
CA GLN A 11 -8.58 -6.51 -15.72
C GLN A 11 -8.81 -6.11 -17.18
N ALA A 12 -8.65 -4.83 -17.51
CA ALA A 12 -8.80 -4.35 -18.88
C ALA A 12 -7.76 -4.94 -19.85
N LEU A 13 -6.58 -5.29 -19.34
CA LEU A 13 -5.49 -5.89 -20.11
C LEU A 13 -5.46 -7.42 -20.07
N GLY A 14 -6.36 -8.06 -19.33
CA GLY A 14 -6.36 -9.52 -19.16
C GLY A 14 -5.10 -10.09 -18.46
N VAL A 15 -4.34 -9.26 -17.74
CA VAL A 15 -3.10 -9.66 -17.08
C VAL A 15 -3.42 -10.28 -15.72
N PRO A 16 -2.92 -11.49 -15.38
CA PRO A 16 -3.07 -12.06 -14.04
C PRO A 16 -2.46 -11.14 -12.98
N TRP A 17 -3.18 -10.91 -11.89
CA TRP A 17 -2.73 -10.00 -10.85
C TRP A 17 -3.23 -10.42 -9.46
N ALA A 18 -2.52 -9.97 -8.43
CA ALA A 18 -2.94 -10.08 -7.04
C ALA A 18 -2.56 -8.80 -6.29
N VAL A 19 -3.35 -8.42 -5.28
CA VAL A 19 -3.05 -7.32 -4.37
C VAL A 19 -2.94 -7.89 -2.97
N ILE A 20 -1.83 -7.61 -2.30
CA ILE A 20 -1.59 -7.97 -0.90
C ILE A 20 -1.44 -6.67 -0.11
N ARG A 21 -2.19 -6.54 0.99
CA ARG A 21 -2.13 -5.37 1.87
C ARG A 21 -1.87 -5.84 3.29
N GLY A 22 -0.84 -5.31 3.93
CA GLY A 22 -0.69 -5.41 5.37
C GLY A 22 -1.48 -4.30 6.04
N VAL A 23 -2.46 -4.66 6.86
CA VAL A 23 -3.26 -3.73 7.65
C VAL A 23 -2.71 -3.72 9.07
N SER A 24 -2.25 -2.57 9.54
CA SER A 24 -1.58 -2.45 10.85
C SER A 24 -2.48 -1.93 11.97
N ASP A 25 -3.66 -1.42 11.61
CA ASP A 25 -4.66 -0.85 12.49
C ASP A 25 -5.94 -1.70 12.52
N GLY A 26 -6.52 -1.83 13.71
CA GLY A 26 -7.82 -2.45 13.95
C GLY A 26 -8.91 -1.40 14.24
N PRO A 27 -10.20 -1.76 14.16
CA PRO A 27 -11.31 -0.80 14.32
C PRO A 27 -11.40 -0.17 15.71
N ALA A 28 -10.80 -0.78 16.74
CA ALA A 28 -10.74 -0.25 18.11
C ALA A 28 -9.44 0.52 18.40
N GLN A 29 -8.60 0.77 17.39
CA GLN A 29 -7.24 1.29 17.58
C GLN A 29 -7.13 2.68 16.98
N ASP A 30 -7.34 3.70 17.81
CA ASP A 30 -7.23 5.08 17.38
C ASP A 30 -5.77 5.48 17.12
N LEU A 31 -5.55 6.14 15.98
CA LEU A 31 -4.32 6.89 15.76
C LEU A 31 -4.37 8.21 16.54
N PRO A 32 -3.23 8.71 17.05
CA PRO A 32 -3.19 10.02 17.68
C PRO A 32 -3.78 11.10 16.77
N ARG A 33 -4.72 11.91 17.29
CA ARG A 33 -5.45 12.92 16.48
C ARG A 33 -4.54 13.90 15.75
N CYS A 34 -3.33 14.15 16.26
CA CYS A 34 -2.33 15.01 15.61
C CYS A 34 -1.72 14.41 14.34
N MET A 35 -1.80 13.09 14.15
CA MET A 35 -1.16 12.38 13.05
C MET A 35 -1.72 12.77 11.68
N GLY A 36 -3.00 13.15 11.60
CA GLY A 36 -3.60 13.68 10.37
C GLY A 36 -2.88 14.93 9.83
N GLY A 37 -2.23 15.70 10.71
CA GLY A 37 -1.44 16.88 10.31
C GLY A 37 -0.01 16.56 9.89
N TRP A 38 0.47 15.32 10.06
CA TRP A 38 1.84 14.94 9.75
C TRP A 38 2.05 14.59 8.29
N PHE A 39 0.98 14.30 7.55
CA PHE A 39 1.07 13.95 6.15
C PHE A 39 0.65 15.14 5.28
N THR A 40 1.27 15.27 4.13
CA THR A 40 0.79 16.12 3.04
C THR A 40 -0.36 15.42 2.30
N ALA A 41 -1.04 16.13 1.41
CA ALA A 41 -2.13 15.56 0.61
C ALA A 41 -1.65 14.42 -0.33
N ASP A 42 -0.38 14.44 -0.72
CA ASP A 42 0.31 13.39 -1.49
C ASP A 42 0.93 12.28 -0.61
N GLY A 43 0.64 12.26 0.71
CA GLY A 43 1.06 11.19 1.62
C GLY A 43 2.51 11.27 2.11
N ARG A 44 3.23 12.37 1.85
CA ARG A 44 4.60 12.56 2.36
C ARG A 44 4.59 13.00 3.82
N LEU A 45 5.56 12.50 4.58
CA LEU A 45 5.72 12.86 6.00
C LEU A 45 6.36 14.25 6.16
N ARG A 46 5.72 15.10 6.95
CA ARG A 46 6.21 16.41 7.40
C ARG A 46 7.12 16.22 8.62
N ALA A 47 8.35 15.76 8.40
CA ALA A 47 9.30 15.39 9.46
C ALA A 47 9.49 16.48 10.54
N LEU A 48 9.60 17.75 10.15
CA LEU A 48 9.73 18.86 11.12
C LEU A 48 8.52 19.00 12.05
N ARG A 49 7.31 18.76 11.52
CA ARG A 49 6.09 18.82 12.32
C ARG A 49 5.99 17.64 13.29
N VAL A 50 6.38 16.45 12.84
CA VAL A 50 6.48 15.27 13.70
C VAL A 50 7.47 15.51 14.84
N ALA A 51 8.67 16.02 14.53
CA ALA A 51 9.70 16.31 15.52
C ALA A 51 9.23 17.36 16.55
N ARG A 52 8.58 18.44 16.09
CA ARG A 52 7.98 19.44 16.97
C ARG A 52 6.92 18.84 17.88
N ASP A 53 6.00 18.05 17.33
CA ASP A 53 4.92 17.45 18.10
C ASP A 53 5.45 16.45 19.14
N LEU A 54 6.50 15.69 18.81
CA LEU A 54 7.18 14.79 19.74
C LEU A 54 7.92 15.53 20.86
N ALA A 55 8.59 16.64 20.53
CA ALA A 55 9.26 17.48 21.51
C ALA A 55 8.27 18.14 22.49
N LEU A 56 7.11 18.57 21.99
CA LEU A 56 6.05 19.19 22.81
C LEU A 56 5.19 18.17 23.55
N ARG A 57 5.13 16.92 23.07
CA ARG A 57 4.23 15.87 23.59
C ARG A 57 4.95 14.52 23.61
N PRO A 58 5.93 14.33 24.50
CA PRO A 58 6.73 13.11 24.55
C PRO A 58 5.90 11.84 24.87
N TRP A 59 4.72 11.99 25.50
CA TRP A 59 3.79 10.88 25.74
C TRP A 59 3.19 10.28 24.46
N LEU A 60 3.41 10.88 23.28
CA LEU A 60 3.06 10.28 21.99
C LEU A 60 4.02 9.14 21.59
N ILE A 61 5.24 9.13 22.13
CA ILE A 61 6.30 8.18 21.76
C ILE A 61 5.85 6.72 21.97
N PRO A 62 5.28 6.31 23.12
CA PRO A 62 4.80 4.95 23.31
C PRO A 62 3.76 4.52 22.25
N GLY A 63 2.82 5.43 21.91
CA GLY A 63 1.82 5.18 20.88
C GLY A 63 2.43 4.98 19.49
N LEU A 64 3.48 5.73 19.15
CA LEU A 64 4.22 5.56 17.90
C LEU A 64 5.05 4.29 17.86
N MET A 65 5.66 3.91 18.98
CA MET A 65 6.36 2.63 19.09
C MET A 65 5.39 1.46 18.91
N ALA A 66 4.21 1.52 19.53
CA ALA A 66 3.16 0.52 19.35
C ALA A 66 2.64 0.47 17.91
N LEU A 67 2.46 1.62 17.26
CA LEU A 67 2.11 1.68 15.83
C LEU A 67 3.21 1.04 14.96
N ASN A 68 4.48 1.38 15.20
CA ASN A 68 5.60 0.82 14.46
C ASN A 68 5.69 -0.71 14.61
N ALA A 69 5.53 -1.23 15.83
CA ALA A 69 5.52 -2.67 16.09
C ALA A 69 4.41 -3.38 15.30
N ARG A 70 3.18 -2.82 15.31
CA ARG A 70 2.05 -3.35 14.54
C ARG A 70 2.27 -3.27 13.03
N THR A 71 2.81 -2.17 12.53
CA THR A 71 3.15 -2.02 11.11
C THR A 71 4.18 -3.05 10.67
N ARG A 72 5.22 -3.30 11.47
CA ARG A 72 6.21 -4.34 11.18
C ARG A 72 5.58 -5.73 11.18
N ALA A 73 4.72 -6.04 12.14
CA ALA A 73 3.99 -7.31 12.18
C ALA A 73 3.10 -7.49 10.95
N ALA A 74 2.32 -6.48 10.58
CA ALA A 74 1.44 -6.51 9.41
C ALA A 74 2.21 -6.68 8.09
N MET A 75 3.34 -5.98 7.93
CA MET A 75 4.21 -6.15 6.76
C MET A 75 4.88 -7.52 6.73
N GLY A 76 5.31 -8.04 7.89
CA GLY A 76 5.81 -9.40 8.01
C GLY A 76 4.79 -10.45 7.55
N ALA A 77 3.55 -10.33 8.01
CA ALA A 77 2.46 -11.22 7.59
C ALA A 77 2.14 -11.08 6.08
N ALA A 78 2.14 -9.86 5.55
CA ALA A 78 1.95 -9.63 4.11
C ALA A 78 3.07 -10.27 3.28
N CYS A 79 4.33 -10.16 3.72
CA CYS A 79 5.48 -10.78 3.08
C CYS A 79 5.39 -12.31 3.12
N GLN A 80 5.06 -12.89 4.29
CA GLN A 80 4.83 -14.33 4.39
C GLN A 80 3.73 -14.80 3.45
N ARG A 81 2.63 -14.04 3.35
CA ARG A 81 1.53 -14.38 2.45
C ARG A 81 1.97 -14.33 0.99
N LEU A 82 2.78 -13.34 0.61
CA LEU A 82 3.38 -13.27 -0.72
C LEU A 82 4.22 -14.51 -1.01
N LEU A 83 5.12 -14.89 -0.10
CA LEU A 83 5.97 -16.07 -0.26
C LEU A 83 5.16 -17.38 -0.35
N THR A 84 4.05 -17.51 0.40
CA THR A 84 3.14 -18.66 0.26
C THR A 84 2.50 -18.72 -1.13
N LEU A 85 2.09 -17.57 -1.68
CA LEU A 85 1.51 -17.51 -3.02
C LEU A 85 2.55 -17.75 -4.12
N LEU A 86 3.82 -17.45 -3.85
CA LEU A 86 4.96 -17.68 -4.76
C LEU A 86 5.68 -19.03 -4.53
N GLY A 87 5.16 -19.91 -3.66
CA GLY A 87 5.74 -21.22 -3.38
C GLY A 87 5.87 -22.13 -4.62
N PRO A 88 6.37 -23.38 -4.49
CA PRO A 88 6.94 -24.19 -5.58
C PRO A 88 6.01 -24.54 -6.78
N ALA A 89 4.79 -24.04 -6.82
CA ALA A 89 3.89 -24.07 -7.97
C ALA A 89 3.99 -22.81 -8.85
N SER A 90 5.17 -22.21 -9.01
CA SER A 90 5.45 -21.39 -10.20
C SER A 90 5.74 -22.31 -11.40
N ALA A 91 4.81 -23.21 -11.73
CA ALA A 91 4.72 -23.64 -13.12
C ALA A 91 4.40 -22.36 -13.92
N PRO A 92 5.05 -22.10 -15.06
CA PRO A 92 4.70 -20.94 -15.86
C PRO A 92 3.21 -21.01 -16.12
N ALA A 93 2.49 -19.93 -15.80
CA ALA A 93 1.16 -19.72 -16.32
C ALA A 93 1.24 -20.03 -17.82
N SER A 94 0.37 -20.93 -18.29
CA SER A 94 0.18 -21.23 -19.70
C SER A 94 0.27 -19.92 -20.48
N ALA A 95 1.11 -19.92 -21.52
CA ALA A 95 1.46 -18.76 -22.31
C ALA A 95 0.28 -17.78 -22.48
N PRO A 96 0.50 -16.46 -22.34
CA PRO A 96 -0.57 -15.49 -22.53
C PRO A 96 -1.22 -15.73 -23.89
N ALA A 97 -2.55 -15.85 -23.89
CA ALA A 97 -3.34 -15.74 -25.11
C ALA A 97 -2.87 -14.48 -25.84
N GLU A 98 -2.45 -14.69 -27.09
CA GLU A 98 -1.94 -13.71 -28.02
C GLU A 98 -2.70 -12.38 -27.88
N VAL A 99 -1.99 -11.32 -27.47
CA VAL A 99 -2.55 -9.96 -27.45
C VAL A 99 -2.80 -9.58 -28.90
N PRO A 100 -4.05 -9.35 -29.35
CA PRO A 100 -4.28 -8.89 -30.70
C PRO A 100 -3.60 -7.53 -30.88
N ALA A 101 -2.67 -7.47 -31.82
CA ALA A 101 -1.97 -6.26 -32.21
C ALA A 101 -2.97 -5.24 -32.76
N GLY A 102 -3.46 -4.32 -31.92
CA GLY A 102 -4.40 -3.30 -32.40
C GLY A 102 -5.06 -2.39 -31.37
N ALA A 103 -4.52 -2.18 -30.17
CA ALA A 103 -5.07 -1.17 -29.26
C ALA A 103 -4.48 0.23 -29.57
N PRO A 104 -5.31 1.23 -29.93
CA PRO A 104 -4.83 2.58 -30.23
C PRO A 104 -4.31 3.30 -28.98
N ALA A 105 -3.29 4.14 -29.17
CA ALA A 105 -2.66 4.94 -28.13
C ALA A 105 -3.69 5.83 -27.39
N PRO A 106 -3.63 5.95 -26.04
CA PRO A 106 -4.52 6.84 -25.32
C PRO A 106 -4.22 8.30 -25.69
N ALA A 107 -5.27 9.01 -26.11
CA ALA A 107 -5.21 10.42 -26.44
C ALA A 107 -4.65 11.23 -25.27
N ARG A 108 -3.65 12.07 -25.54
CA ARG A 108 -3.17 13.09 -24.61
C ARG A 108 -4.32 14.04 -24.28
N ALA A 109 -4.87 13.94 -23.08
CA ALA A 109 -5.73 14.98 -22.52
C ALA A 109 -4.86 16.23 -22.28
N GLY A 110 -5.10 17.25 -23.09
CA GLY A 110 -4.44 18.54 -22.99
C GLY A 110 -5.09 19.46 -21.97
N ARG A 111 -4.22 20.24 -21.33
CA ARG A 111 -4.40 21.49 -20.56
C ARG A 111 -5.06 21.37 -19.18
#